data_AF-A0A9E3K6Y7-F1
#
_entry.id   AF-A0A9E3K6Y7-F1
#
_cell.length_a   1.000
_cell.length_b   1.000
_cell.length_c   1.000
_cell.angle_alpha   90.00
_cell.angle_beta   90.00
_cell.angle_gamma   90.00
#
_symmetry.space_group_name_H-M   'P 1'
#
loop_
_entity.id
_entity.type
_entity.pdbx_description
1 polymer ?
#
loop_
_entity_poly.entity_id
_entity_poly.type
_entity_poly.pdbx_seq_one_letter_code
_entity_poly.pdbx_strand_id
1 'polypeptide(L)'
;AQVDEMETVLHRNFGRLLAYADRKEPMPVDERLLYRYQSSSVVRRCADLVDDLMPLLGGRAIYLSSPILRYWLDLNAGRAHVANDPNFAAPDLAMSLMGEAVAPGFY
;
A
#
# COMPACT_ATOMS: atom_id res chain seq x y z
N ALA A 1 -3.05 15.70 1.88
CA ALA A 1 -1.66 15.42 2.28
C ALA A 1 -1.33 13.94 2.17
N GLN A 2 -1.81 13.07 3.07
CA GLN A 2 -1.43 11.64 3.05
C GLN A 2 -1.89 10.87 1.80
N VAL A 3 -3.14 11.04 1.38
CA VAL A 3 -3.66 10.40 0.16
C VAL A 3 -2.91 10.89 -1.08
N ASP A 4 -2.71 12.20 -1.18
CA ASP A 4 -1.98 12.87 -2.27
C ASP A 4 -0.51 12.37 -2.38
N GLU A 5 0.17 12.18 -1.25
CA GLU A 5 1.50 11.57 -1.18
C GLU A 5 1.47 10.12 -1.71
N MET A 6 0.51 9.30 -1.24
CA MET A 6 0.39 7.90 -1.68
C MET A 6 0.08 7.79 -3.18
N GLU A 7 -0.77 8.66 -3.71
CA GLU A 7 -1.10 8.76 -5.14
C GLU A 7 0.12 9.19 -5.96
N THR A 8 0.87 10.19 -5.49
CA THR A 8 2.12 10.63 -6.12
C THR A 8 3.13 9.49 -6.19
N VAL A 9 3.32 8.74 -5.10
CA VAL A 9 4.21 7.57 -5.06
C VAL A 9 3.74 6.48 -6.02
N LEU A 10 2.45 6.19 -6.06
CA LEU A 10 1.85 5.21 -6.97
C LEU A 10 2.15 5.58 -8.44
N HIS A 11 1.83 6.80 -8.85
CA HIS A 11 2.03 7.25 -10.22
C HIS A 11 3.51 7.30 -10.60
N ARG A 12 4.39 7.76 -9.71
CA ARG A 12 5.84 7.73 -9.91
C ARG A 12 6.34 6.31 -10.14
N ASN A 13 5.93 5.36 -9.30
CA ASN A 13 6.37 3.97 -9.40
C ASN A 13 5.88 3.32 -10.69
N PHE A 14 4.61 3.54 -11.07
CA PHE A 14 4.07 3.05 -12.34
C PHE A 14 4.77 3.69 -13.54
N GLY A 15 5.09 4.99 -13.50
CA GLY A 15 5.85 5.66 -14.55
C GLY A 15 7.22 5.01 -14.78
N ARG A 16 7.94 4.69 -13.70
CA ARG A 16 9.24 3.98 -13.78
C ARG A 16 9.07 2.55 -14.29
N LEU A 17 8.07 1.82 -13.79
CA LEU A 17 7.76 0.46 -14.21
C LEU A 17 7.47 0.39 -15.72
N LEU A 18 6.66 1.32 -16.22
CA LEU A 18 6.35 1.42 -17.66
C LEU A 18 7.60 1.79 -18.48
N ALA A 19 8.45 2.69 -17.97
CA ALA A 19 9.69 3.04 -18.66
C ALA A 19 10.64 1.84 -18.82
N TYR A 20 10.75 0.96 -17.82
CA TYR A 20 11.50 -0.30 -17.94
C TYR A 20 10.87 -1.24 -18.97
N ALA A 21 9.54 -1.37 -18.95
CA ALA A 21 8.80 -2.20 -19.90
C ALA A 21 9.00 -1.73 -21.35
N ASP A 22 8.93 -0.41 -21.60
CA ASP A 22 9.12 0.19 -22.92
C ASP A 22 10.54 -0.07 -23.48
N ARG A 23 11.56 0.00 -22.61
CA ARG A 23 12.94 -0.33 -22.98
C ARG A 23 13.23 -1.83 -23.04
N LYS A 24 12.28 -2.68 -22.66
CA LYS A 24 12.43 -4.14 -22.53
C LYS A 24 13.57 -4.53 -21.57
N GLU A 25 13.76 -3.73 -20.54
CA GLU A 25 14.78 -3.95 -19.51
C GLU A 25 14.14 -4.54 -18.25
N PRO A 26 14.83 -5.48 -17.56
CA PRO A 26 14.36 -5.94 -16.26
C PRO A 26 14.46 -4.84 -15.21
N MET A 27 13.40 -4.66 -14.43
CA MET A 27 13.42 -3.74 -13.28
C MET A 27 14.32 -4.30 -12.16
N PRO A 28 15.23 -3.50 -11.59
CA PRO A 28 16.08 -3.90 -10.46
C PRO A 28 15.27 -4.45 -9.28
N VAL A 29 15.79 -5.50 -8.61
CA VAL A 29 15.08 -6.23 -7.54
C VAL A 29 14.74 -5.33 -6.36
N ASP A 30 15.68 -4.48 -5.96
CA ASP A 30 15.55 -3.47 -4.91
C ASP A 30 14.41 -2.49 -5.19
N GLU A 31 14.23 -2.06 -6.44
CA GLU A 31 13.08 -1.23 -6.83
C GLU A 31 11.77 -2.00 -6.73
N ARG A 32 11.73 -3.28 -7.15
CA ARG A 32 10.52 -4.11 -7.05
C ARG A 32 10.09 -4.28 -5.59
N LEU A 33 11.05 -4.56 -4.71
CA LEU A 33 10.86 -4.67 -3.27
C LEU A 33 10.30 -3.39 -2.67
N LEU A 34 10.88 -2.25 -3.04
CA LEU A 34 10.42 -0.95 -2.59
C LEU A 34 8.98 -0.67 -3.03
N TYR A 35 8.65 -0.96 -4.29
CA TYR A 35 7.29 -0.73 -4.82
C TYR A 35 6.28 -1.68 -4.18
N ARG A 36 6.69 -2.92 -3.90
CA ARG A 36 5.87 -3.91 -3.20
C ARG A 36 5.55 -3.44 -1.78
N TYR A 37 6.56 -3.00 -1.03
CA TYR A 37 6.38 -2.45 0.30
C TYR A 37 5.48 -1.19 0.28
N GLN A 38 5.79 -0.22 -0.58
CA GLN A 38 5.01 1.03 -0.69
C GLN A 38 3.54 0.75 -1.00
N SER A 39 3.25 -0.08 -2.00
CA SER A 39 1.87 -0.42 -2.38
C SER A 39 1.13 -1.18 -1.28
N SER A 40 1.79 -2.13 -0.60
CA SER A 40 1.17 -2.89 0.49
C SER A 40 0.75 -2.03 1.68
N SER A 41 1.42 -0.89 1.91
CA SER A 41 1.11 -0.01 3.04
C SER A 41 -0.15 0.85 2.86
N VAL A 42 -0.62 1.04 1.62
CA VAL A 42 -1.64 2.05 1.28
C VAL A 42 -2.97 1.76 1.95
N VAL A 43 -3.47 0.52 1.87
CA VAL A 43 -4.82 0.20 2.39
C VAL A 43 -4.88 0.31 3.90
N ARG A 44 -3.83 -0.07 4.62
CA ARG A 44 -3.74 0.11 6.09
C ARG A 44 -3.75 1.59 6.45
N ARG A 45 -2.92 2.42 5.79
CA ARG A 45 -2.91 3.89 6.01
C ARG A 45 -4.27 4.52 5.72
N CYS A 46 -4.94 4.12 4.65
CA CYS A 46 -6.29 4.60 4.33
C CYS A 46 -7.33 4.15 5.37
N ALA A 47 -7.24 2.90 5.85
CA ALA A 47 -8.12 2.41 6.92
C ALA A 47 -7.95 3.24 8.20
N ASP A 48 -6.71 3.51 8.62
CA ASP A 48 -6.42 4.32 9.81
C ASP A 48 -6.98 5.75 9.67
N LEU A 49 -6.82 6.37 8.49
CA LEU A 49 -7.39 7.69 8.21
C LEU A 49 -8.93 7.71 8.27
N VAL A 50 -9.60 6.65 7.80
CA VAL A 50 -11.07 6.56 7.86
C VAL A 50 -11.55 6.17 9.25
N ASP A 51 -10.78 5.36 9.99
CA ASP A 51 -11.02 5.04 11.40
C ASP A 51 -11.10 6.33 12.23
N ASP A 52 -10.20 7.30 11.99
CA ASP A 52 -10.20 8.61 12.67
C ASP A 52 -11.45 9.45 12.37
N LEU A 53 -12.13 9.23 11.24
CA LEU A 53 -13.36 9.94 10.87
C LEU A 53 -14.59 9.37 11.59
N MET A 54 -14.60 8.07 11.88
CA MET A 54 -15.75 7.40 12.52
C MET A 54 -16.24 8.08 13.81
N PRO A 55 -15.38 8.42 14.80
CA PRO A 55 -15.83 9.08 16.03
C PRO A 55 -16.37 10.50 15.79
N LEU A 56 -15.96 11.19 14.71
CA LEU A 56 -16.45 12.53 14.37
C LEU A 56 -17.93 12.51 13.94
N LEU A 57 -18.44 11.37 13.48
CA LEU A 57 -19.85 11.16 13.14
C LEU A 57 -20.68 10.63 14.32
N GLY A 58 -20.04 10.36 15.46
CA GLY A 58 -20.68 9.78 16.66
C GLY A 58 -21.33 8.42 16.40
N GLY A 59 -22.25 8.00 17.29
CA GLY A 59 -22.89 6.69 17.21
C GLY A 59 -23.72 6.42 15.94
N ARG A 60 -23.96 7.43 15.10
CA ARG A 60 -24.66 7.27 13.82
C ARG A 60 -23.74 6.80 12.71
N ALA A 61 -22.42 6.84 12.91
CA ALA A 61 -21.43 6.39 11.94
C ALA A 61 -21.62 4.92 11.53
N ILE A 62 -22.13 4.09 12.45
CA ILE A 62 -22.34 2.64 12.27
C ILE A 62 -23.66 2.28 11.58
N TYR A 63 -24.53 3.25 11.29
CA TYR A 63 -25.80 2.95 10.61
C TYR A 63 -25.55 2.67 9.14
N LEU A 64 -26.29 1.72 8.54
CA LEU A 64 -26.18 1.43 7.10
C LEU A 64 -26.51 2.63 6.19
N SER A 65 -27.25 3.62 6.72
CA SER A 65 -27.50 4.91 6.06
C SER A 65 -26.34 5.90 6.15
N SER A 66 -25.31 5.60 6.92
CA SER A 66 -24.12 6.43 7.07
C SER A 66 -23.36 6.50 5.75
N PRO A 67 -22.98 7.70 5.29
CA PRO A 67 -22.25 7.85 4.02
C PRO A 67 -20.84 7.25 4.06
N ILE A 68 -20.28 7.00 5.26
CA ILE A 68 -18.89 6.54 5.41
C ILE A 68 -18.77 5.03 5.71
N LEU A 69 -19.82 4.40 6.25
CA LEU A 69 -19.75 3.04 6.77
C LEU A 69 -19.30 2.02 5.71
N ARG A 70 -19.83 2.12 4.50
CA ARG A 70 -19.45 1.22 3.40
C ARG A 70 -17.95 1.29 3.13
N TYR A 71 -17.40 2.50 2.99
CA TYR A 71 -15.98 2.70 2.70
C TYR A 71 -15.09 2.21 3.86
N TRP A 72 -15.52 2.43 5.09
CA TRP A 72 -14.84 1.90 6.28
C TRP A 72 -14.79 0.37 6.26
N LEU A 73 -15.90 -0.31 5.97
CA LEU A 73 -15.96 -1.77 5.84
C LEU A 73 -15.08 -2.27 4.67
N ASP A 74 -15.15 -1.61 3.51
CA ASP A 74 -14.38 -1.99 2.32
C ASP A 74 -12.87 -1.90 2.58
N LEU A 75 -12.40 -0.85 3.26
CA LEU A 75 -10.99 -0.71 3.66
C LEU A 75 -10.57 -1.76 4.68
N ASN A 76 -11.44 -2.07 5.64
CA ASN A 76 -11.20 -3.11 6.63
C ASN A 76 -11.11 -4.52 6.00
N ALA A 77 -11.93 -4.80 4.99
CA ALA A 77 -11.84 -6.01 4.20
C ALA A 77 -10.56 -6.02 3.34
N GLY A 78 -10.27 -4.89 2.66
CA GLY A 78 -9.11 -4.75 1.80
C GLY A 78 -7.79 -4.94 2.54
N ARG A 79 -7.65 -4.37 3.75
CA ARG A 79 -6.40 -4.49 4.54
C ARG A 79 -6.11 -5.91 5.03
N ALA A 80 -7.10 -6.80 5.00
CA ALA A 80 -6.93 -8.20 5.40
C ALA A 80 -6.27 -9.06 4.30
N HIS A 81 -6.18 -8.57 3.07
CA HIS A 81 -5.52 -9.29 1.99
C HIS A 81 -4.00 -9.32 2.22
N VAL A 82 -3.34 -10.47 2.06
CA VAL A 82 -1.88 -10.64 2.25
C VAL A 82 -1.07 -9.66 1.40
N ALA A 83 -1.56 -9.29 0.22
CA ALA A 83 -0.89 -8.31 -0.61
C ALA A 83 -0.81 -6.91 0.02
N ASN A 84 -1.71 -6.60 0.95
CA ASN A 84 -1.82 -5.32 1.66
C ASN A 84 -1.21 -5.40 3.08
N ASP A 85 -0.40 -6.42 3.36
CA ASP A 85 0.39 -6.47 4.59
C ASP A 85 1.85 -6.05 4.32
N PRO A 86 2.29 -4.87 4.78
CA PRO A 86 3.68 -4.44 4.61
C PRO A 86 4.68 -5.30 5.37
N ASN A 87 4.25 -6.04 6.40
CA ASN A 87 5.14 -6.94 7.14
C ASN A 87 5.71 -8.05 6.27
N PHE A 88 5.04 -8.38 5.16
CA PHE A 88 5.49 -9.41 4.24
C PHE A 88 6.65 -8.94 3.35
N ALA A 89 6.63 -7.69 2.90
CA ALA A 89 7.68 -7.12 2.05
C ALA A 89 8.80 -6.41 2.83
N ALA A 90 8.55 -6.04 4.08
CA ALA A 90 9.49 -5.25 4.89
C ALA A 90 10.84 -5.94 5.16
N PRO A 91 10.91 -7.24 5.51
CA PRO A 91 12.19 -7.90 5.77
C PRO A 91 13.09 -7.89 4.53
N ASP A 92 12.54 -8.24 3.38
CA ASP A 92 13.30 -8.35 2.13
C ASP A 92 13.74 -6.99 1.60
N LEU A 93 12.90 -5.97 1.75
CA LEU A 93 13.32 -4.59 1.50
C LEU A 93 14.46 -4.17 2.43
N ALA A 94 14.39 -4.49 3.72
CA ALA A 94 15.45 -4.14 4.67
C ALA A 94 16.77 -4.82 4.31
N MET A 95 16.75 -6.12 3.99
CA MET A 95 17.93 -6.86 3.54
C MET A 95 18.52 -6.23 2.27
N SER A 96 17.68 -5.88 1.29
CA SER A 96 18.12 -5.20 0.07
C SER A 96 18.78 -3.86 0.35
N LEU A 97 18.25 -3.07 1.30
CA LEU A 97 18.82 -1.77 1.68
C LEU A 97 20.15 -1.90 2.42
N MET A 98 20.38 -3.02 3.12
CA MET A 98 21.64 -3.35 3.77
C MET A 98 22.68 -3.95 2.81
N GLY A 99 22.32 -4.16 1.54
CA GLY A 99 23.19 -4.79 0.53
C GLY A 99 23.30 -6.30 0.68
N GLU A 100 22.39 -6.92 1.42
CA GLU A 100 22.37 -8.36 1.62
C GLU A 100 21.60 -9.08 0.50
N ALA A 101 21.93 -10.35 0.29
CA ALA A 101 21.25 -11.18 -0.70
C ALA A 101 19.82 -11.47 -0.24
N VAL A 102 18.85 -11.14 -1.10
CA VAL A 102 17.44 -11.42 -0.87
C VAL A 102 17.10 -12.76 -1.51
N ALA A 103 16.53 -13.69 -0.74
CA ALA A 103 16.10 -14.98 -1.26
C ALA A 103 14.96 -14.80 -2.29
N PRO A 104 14.88 -15.61 -3.35
CA PRO A 104 13.75 -15.53 -4.28
C PRO A 104 12.46 -16.00 -3.58
N GLY A 105 11.72 -15.05 -3.02
CA GLY A 105 10.46 -15.30 -2.34
C GLY A 105 9.53 -14.10 -2.45
N PHE A 106 8.61 -14.13 -3.41
CA PHE A 106 7.45 -13.24 -3.54
C PHE A 106 7.64 -11.81 -4.13
N TYR A 107 8.67 -11.56 -4.96
CA TYR A 107 8.84 -10.33 -5.79
C TYR A 107 9.40 -10.61 -7.19
#